data_AF-A0A8T2A893-F1
#
_entry.id   AF-A0A8T2A893-F1
#
_cell.length_a   1.000
_cell.length_b   1.000
_cell.length_c   1.000
_cell.angle_alpha   90.00
_cell.angle_beta   90.00
_cell.angle_gamma   90.00
#
_symmetry.space_group_name_H-M   'P 1'
#
loop_
_entity.id
_entity.type
_entity.pdbx_description
1 polymer ?
#
loop_
_entity_poly.entity_id
_entity_poly.type
_entity_poly.pdbx_seq_one_letter_code
_entity_poly.pdbx_strand_id
1 'polypeptide(L)'
;MTKKKVKLDLESDNIVDMIHRHADFSDKLINLIPARIYLSDDDKEKKWFQGLRKEEKVNAKRETIENLKKAKRYRLDPEKSVLTTLDLQKQKLEKEKEKFGIKPMFLGLQEDDTFEKMRERRLQKNKRKRDSGLNVVEEVVKDLTYGYVKIGDDDEEYAKNRKKKRVSKAKELEMAMKLENLKKDPEKGDILATKHSWKAAISRAAGIKVRDDPKRLKQRIRKEKNRREKNAEKWKERVEVQQKVRVEKQQKRSENITDRIQQKKMRKIAKREKKLLRPGY
;
A
#
# COMPACT_ATOMS: atom_id res chain seq x y z
N MET A 1 -57.16 59.86 7.00
CA MET A 1 -56.85 58.46 6.64
C MET A 1 -55.42 58.15 7.10
N THR A 2 -55.26 57.34 8.15
CA THR A 2 -53.96 56.97 8.72
C THR A 2 -53.42 55.70 8.06
N LYS A 3 -52.28 55.78 7.36
CA LYS A 3 -51.59 54.61 6.81
C LYS A 3 -50.72 53.97 7.90
N LYS A 4 -51.12 52.78 8.37
CA LYS A 4 -50.33 51.91 9.27
C LYS A 4 -49.12 51.37 8.50
N LYS A 5 -47.90 51.66 8.96
CA LYS A 5 -46.69 50.93 8.53
C LYS A 5 -46.69 49.57 9.25
N VAL A 6 -46.85 48.49 8.50
CA VAL A 6 -46.65 47.12 8.99
C VAL A 6 -45.16 46.83 8.90
N LYS A 7 -44.55 46.51 10.05
CA LYS A 7 -43.14 46.15 10.18
C LYS A 7 -43.05 44.63 10.02
N LEU A 8 -42.35 44.17 8.98
CA LEU A 8 -42.10 42.74 8.70
C LEU A 8 -40.83 42.31 9.45
N ASP A 9 -40.98 41.90 10.71
CA ASP A 9 -39.91 41.32 11.51
C ASP A 9 -40.11 39.78 11.55
N LEU A 10 -39.72 39.02 10.51
CA LEU A 10 -39.90 37.55 10.46
C LEU A 10 -38.79 36.71 9.77
N GLU A 11 -37.58 37.24 9.55
CA GLU A 11 -36.55 36.51 8.77
C GLU A 11 -35.27 36.10 9.54
N SER A 12 -34.96 36.68 10.69
CA SER A 12 -33.73 36.35 11.44
C SER A 12 -33.80 35.02 12.16
N ASP A 13 -34.93 34.72 12.80
CA ASP A 13 -35.03 33.60 13.74
C ASP A 13 -35.02 32.25 13.01
N ASN A 14 -35.57 32.22 11.79
CA ASN A 14 -35.53 31.04 10.92
C ASN A 14 -34.12 30.68 10.43
N ILE A 15 -33.24 31.67 10.23
CA ILE A 15 -31.86 31.44 9.79
C ILE A 15 -31.03 30.88 10.95
N VAL A 16 -31.21 31.43 12.15
CA VAL A 16 -30.53 30.96 13.35
C VAL A 16 -30.93 29.50 13.64
N ASP A 17 -32.21 29.17 13.56
CA ASP A 17 -32.71 27.81 13.70
C ASP A 17 -32.13 26.85 12.65
N MET A 18 -32.01 27.30 11.40
CA MET A 18 -31.43 26.51 10.31
C MET A 18 -29.95 26.22 10.57
N ILE A 19 -29.18 27.21 11.03
CA ILE A 19 -27.76 27.06 11.36
C ILE A 19 -27.58 26.06 12.50
N HIS A 20 -28.41 26.12 13.55
CA HIS A 20 -28.37 25.16 14.65
C HIS A 20 -28.67 23.73 14.18
N ARG A 21 -29.68 23.54 13.32
CA ARG A 21 -29.99 22.22 12.74
C ARG A 21 -28.84 21.66 11.89
N HIS A 22 -28.15 22.52 11.14
CA HIS A 22 -26.98 22.12 10.35
C HIS A 22 -25.76 21.79 11.23
N ALA A 23 -25.56 22.52 12.33
CA ALA A 23 -24.53 22.20 13.31
C ALA A 23 -24.78 20.83 13.96
N ASP A 24 -26.00 20.60 14.46
CA ASP A 24 -26.40 19.32 15.06
C ASP A 24 -26.26 18.13 14.10
N PHE A 25 -26.59 18.33 12.82
CA PHE A 25 -26.43 17.33 11.79
C PHE A 25 -24.96 17.00 11.54
N SER A 26 -24.11 18.02 11.49
CA SER A 26 -22.67 17.87 11.26
C SER A 26 -22.00 17.16 12.43
N ASP A 27 -22.38 17.47 13.67
CA ASP A 27 -21.85 16.80 14.87
C ASP A 27 -22.25 15.32 14.91
N LYS A 28 -23.49 14.98 14.52
CA LYS A 28 -23.94 13.58 14.38
C LYS A 28 -23.16 12.82 13.31
N LEU A 29 -22.81 13.47 12.20
CA LEU A 29 -21.98 12.87 11.15
C LEU A 29 -20.55 12.59 11.63
N ILE A 30 -19.95 13.55 12.34
CA ILE A 30 -18.60 13.40 12.89
C ILE A 30 -18.57 12.26 13.91
N ASN A 31 -19.57 12.19 14.79
CA ASN A 31 -19.69 11.13 15.81
C ASN A 31 -19.94 9.74 15.22
N LEU A 32 -20.40 9.63 13.97
CA LEU A 32 -20.57 8.34 13.29
C LEU A 32 -19.21 7.72 12.92
N ILE A 33 -18.17 8.54 12.81
CA ILE A 33 -16.81 8.08 12.55
C ILE A 33 -16.18 7.71 13.91
N PRO A 34 -15.74 6.47 14.11
CA PRO A 34 -15.12 6.08 15.37
C PRO A 34 -13.95 6.99 15.71
N ALA A 35 -13.88 7.43 16.98
CA ALA A 35 -12.80 8.29 17.48
C ALA A 35 -11.40 7.74 17.19
N ARG A 36 -11.27 6.41 17.06
CA ARG A 36 -10.03 5.70 16.66
C ARG A 36 -9.44 6.17 15.32
N ILE A 37 -10.24 6.73 14.42
CA ILE A 37 -9.75 7.21 13.11
C ILE A 37 -9.09 8.59 13.24
N TYR A 38 -9.46 9.37 14.25
CA TYR A 38 -8.94 10.72 14.49
C TYR A 38 -7.89 10.77 15.61
N LEU A 39 -8.00 9.92 16.62
CA LEU A 39 -6.92 9.69 17.57
C LEU A 39 -5.90 8.75 16.93
N SER A 40 -4.70 9.25 16.67
CA SER A 40 -3.56 8.40 16.39
C SER A 40 -3.38 7.44 17.57
N ASP A 41 -3.42 6.13 17.31
CA ASP A 41 -3.05 5.06 18.25
C ASP A 41 -1.50 5.10 18.52
N ASP A 42 -0.91 6.28 18.72
CA ASP A 42 0.55 6.48 18.84
C ASP A 42 1.12 5.72 20.06
N ASP A 43 0.30 5.48 21.08
CA ASP A 43 0.66 4.68 22.25
C ASP A 43 0.73 3.16 21.98
N LYS A 44 0.13 2.70 20.88
CA LYS A 44 0.05 1.27 20.52
C LYS A 44 0.88 0.92 19.29
N GLU A 45 1.19 1.86 18.40
CA GLU A 45 1.69 1.50 17.07
C GLU A 45 3.18 1.15 16.97
N LYS A 46 4.04 1.49 17.94
CA LYS A 46 5.39 0.90 18.07
C LYS A 46 5.98 1.14 19.45
N LYS A 47 5.80 0.18 20.36
CA LYS A 47 6.74 -0.02 21.48
C LYS A 47 8.06 -0.56 20.92
N TRP A 48 8.84 0.30 20.25
CA TRP A 48 10.27 0.03 20.16
C TRP A 48 10.78 -0.07 21.60
N PHE A 49 11.75 -0.94 21.90
CA PHE A 49 12.31 -1.09 23.26
C PHE A 49 12.96 0.20 23.82
N GLN A 50 12.82 1.33 23.14
CA GLN A 50 13.23 2.64 23.62
C GLN A 50 12.17 3.12 24.62
N GLY A 51 12.59 3.45 25.85
CA GLY A 51 11.69 3.91 26.91
C GLY A 51 11.26 2.86 27.94
N LEU A 52 11.31 1.55 27.65
CA LEU A 52 10.97 0.51 28.65
C LEU A 52 12.04 0.39 29.75
N ARG A 53 11.64 0.00 30.98
CA ARG A 53 12.59 -0.28 32.07
C ARG A 53 13.48 -1.47 31.69
N LYS A 54 14.70 -1.57 32.24
CA LYS A 54 15.66 -2.63 31.88
C LYS A 54 15.06 -4.05 32.01
N GLU A 55 14.27 -4.29 33.04
CA GLU A 55 13.59 -5.57 33.30
C GLU A 55 12.53 -5.89 32.24
N GLU A 56 11.69 -4.91 31.90
CA GLU A 56 10.66 -5.06 30.87
C GLU A 56 11.26 -5.31 29.49
N LYS A 57 12.42 -4.70 29.18
CA LYS A 57 13.16 -4.99 27.94
C LYS A 57 13.65 -6.44 27.90
N VAL A 58 14.10 -6.97 29.04
CA VAL A 58 14.53 -8.38 29.13
C VAL A 58 13.35 -9.32 28.95
N ASN A 59 12.21 -9.02 29.59
CA ASN A 59 11.00 -9.83 29.48
C ASN A 59 10.45 -9.84 28.05
N ALA A 60 10.28 -8.68 27.41
CA ALA A 60 9.83 -8.64 26.02
C ALA A 60 10.86 -9.27 25.03
N LYS A 61 12.16 -9.23 25.34
CA LYS A 61 13.16 -10.02 24.59
C LYS A 61 13.02 -11.53 24.81
N ARG A 62 12.70 -11.99 26.03
CA ARG A 62 12.42 -13.41 26.30
C ARG A 62 11.18 -13.88 25.55
N GLU A 63 10.09 -13.11 25.60
CA GLU A 63 8.85 -13.41 24.88
C GLU A 63 9.07 -13.51 23.36
N THR A 64 9.83 -12.58 22.77
CA THR A 64 10.15 -12.65 21.33
C THR A 64 10.97 -13.88 20.98
N ILE A 65 11.93 -14.27 21.83
CA ILE A 65 12.72 -15.50 21.65
C ILE A 65 11.83 -16.74 21.78
N GLU A 66 10.94 -16.78 22.77
CA GLU A 66 10.01 -17.89 22.97
C GLU A 66 9.02 -18.02 21.81
N ASN A 67 8.47 -16.91 21.34
CA ASN A 67 7.60 -16.87 20.15
C ASN A 67 8.34 -17.40 18.91
N LEU A 68 9.61 -17.04 18.73
CA LEU A 68 10.43 -17.55 17.63
C LEU A 68 10.71 -19.06 17.77
N LYS A 69 11.00 -19.53 18.99
CA LYS A 69 11.17 -20.97 19.27
C LYS A 69 9.87 -21.73 19.00
N LYS A 70 8.74 -21.19 19.43
CA LYS A 70 7.40 -21.75 19.22
C LYS A 70 7.09 -21.83 17.73
N ALA A 71 7.32 -20.76 16.97
CA ALA A 71 7.12 -20.73 15.52
C ALA A 71 8.01 -21.76 14.79
N LYS A 72 9.27 -21.93 15.22
CA LYS A 72 10.15 -22.97 14.67
C LYS A 72 9.66 -24.39 14.97
N ARG A 73 9.16 -24.64 16.19
CA ARG A 73 8.51 -25.92 16.55
C ARG A 73 7.27 -26.16 15.71
N TYR A 74 6.37 -25.19 15.62
CA TYR A 74 5.17 -25.24 14.76
C TYR A 74 5.48 -25.58 13.30
N ARG A 75 6.60 -25.09 12.77
CA ARG A 75 7.04 -25.38 11.39
C ARG A 75 7.60 -26.80 11.21
N LEU A 76 8.05 -27.43 12.28
CA LEU A 76 8.67 -28.76 12.30
C LEU A 76 7.71 -29.84 12.84
N ASP A 77 6.56 -29.45 13.40
CA ASP A 77 5.51 -30.36 13.89
C ASP A 77 4.71 -30.94 12.71
N PRO A 78 4.74 -32.27 12.48
CA PRO A 78 4.02 -32.90 11.37
C PRO A 78 2.51 -32.61 11.40
N GLU A 79 1.86 -32.73 12.56
CA GLU A 79 0.40 -32.56 12.70
C GLU A 79 -0.11 -31.17 12.31
N LYS A 80 0.71 -30.13 12.47
CA LYS A 80 0.32 -28.75 12.16
C LYS A 80 0.71 -28.34 10.75
N SER A 81 1.66 -29.04 10.16
CA SER A 81 2.00 -28.92 8.73
C SER A 81 0.98 -29.58 7.81
N VAL A 82 0.14 -30.48 8.35
CA VAL A 82 -0.95 -31.17 7.63
C VAL A 82 -2.20 -30.29 7.46
N LEU A 83 -2.30 -29.15 8.17
CA LEU A 83 -3.44 -28.24 8.00
C LEU A 83 -3.46 -27.63 6.59
N THR A 84 -4.55 -27.87 5.87
CA THR A 84 -4.79 -27.31 4.55
C THR A 84 -5.11 -25.82 4.67
N THR A 85 -4.91 -25.06 3.60
CA THR A 85 -5.24 -23.62 3.54
C THR A 85 -6.70 -23.32 3.93
N LEU A 86 -7.63 -24.23 3.62
CA LEU A 86 -9.04 -24.14 4.02
C LEU A 86 -9.23 -24.29 5.54
N ASP A 87 -8.49 -25.19 6.18
CA ASP A 87 -8.59 -25.43 7.63
C ASP A 87 -8.02 -24.23 8.41
N LEU A 88 -6.96 -23.60 7.88
CA LEU A 88 -6.43 -22.35 8.41
C LEU A 88 -7.43 -21.18 8.29
N GLN A 89 -8.23 -21.14 7.23
CA GLN A 89 -9.30 -20.14 7.07
C GLN A 89 -10.47 -20.41 8.01
N LYS A 90 -10.91 -21.68 8.14
CA LYS A 90 -11.96 -22.08 9.08
C LYS A 90 -11.58 -21.77 10.54
N GLN A 91 -10.36 -22.13 10.95
CA GLN A 91 -9.87 -21.79 12.29
C GLN A 91 -9.76 -20.29 12.55
N LYS A 92 -9.43 -19.49 11.53
CA LYS A 92 -9.43 -18.03 11.67
C LYS A 92 -10.84 -17.49 11.87
N LEU A 93 -11.80 -17.98 11.09
CA LEU A 93 -13.21 -17.60 11.23
C LEU A 93 -13.79 -18.02 12.58
N GLU A 94 -13.47 -19.22 13.08
CA GLU A 94 -13.88 -19.66 14.42
C GLU A 94 -13.28 -18.80 15.54
N LYS A 95 -11.98 -18.49 15.45
CA LYS A 95 -11.33 -17.57 16.40
C LYS A 95 -11.88 -16.15 16.34
N GLU A 96 -12.30 -15.68 15.17
CA GLU A 96 -13.00 -14.39 15.06
C GLU A 96 -14.43 -14.46 15.62
N LYS A 97 -15.16 -15.56 15.41
CA LYS A 97 -16.47 -15.79 16.02
C LYS A 97 -16.40 -15.79 17.55
N GLU A 98 -15.41 -16.46 18.13
CA GLU A 98 -15.17 -16.47 19.59
C GLU A 98 -14.78 -15.09 20.12
N LYS A 99 -13.89 -14.37 19.41
CA LYS A 99 -13.40 -13.06 19.84
C LYS A 99 -14.45 -11.95 19.78
N PHE A 100 -15.34 -11.99 18.80
CA PHE A 100 -16.36 -10.95 18.63
C PHE A 100 -17.69 -11.28 19.31
N GLY A 101 -17.84 -12.44 19.95
CA GLY A 101 -19.07 -12.81 20.67
C GLY A 101 -20.33 -12.75 19.81
N ILE A 102 -20.18 -12.90 18.48
CA ILE A 102 -21.29 -12.77 17.55
C ILE A 102 -22.06 -14.09 17.56
N LYS A 103 -23.17 -14.13 18.31
CA LYS A 103 -24.22 -15.14 18.08
C LYS A 103 -24.60 -15.08 16.60
N PRO A 104 -24.65 -16.21 15.88
CA PRO A 104 -24.99 -16.18 14.46
C PRO A 104 -26.41 -15.65 14.30
N MET A 105 -26.55 -14.46 13.70
CA MET A 105 -27.84 -13.87 13.30
C MET A 105 -28.44 -14.57 12.06
N PHE A 106 -28.09 -15.84 11.86
CA PHE A 106 -28.47 -16.68 10.74
C PHE A 106 -29.03 -18.00 11.28
N LEU A 107 -30.11 -17.89 12.06
CA LEU A 107 -30.96 -19.02 12.44
C LEU A 107 -32.42 -18.69 12.13
N GLY A 108 -32.64 -18.03 10.98
CA GLY A 108 -33.95 -17.63 10.49
C GLY A 108 -34.06 -17.62 8.97
N LEU A 109 -33.15 -18.28 8.24
CA LEU A 109 -33.46 -18.62 6.84
C LEU A 109 -34.27 -19.91 6.84
N GLN A 110 -35.58 -19.71 6.80
CA GLN A 110 -36.50 -20.66 6.23
C GLN A 110 -36.06 -20.95 4.79
N GLU A 111 -36.02 -22.22 4.39
CA GLU A 111 -35.33 -22.73 3.20
C GLU A 111 -35.93 -22.32 1.83
N ASP A 112 -36.75 -21.26 1.75
CA ASP A 112 -37.55 -20.92 0.56
C ASP A 112 -37.23 -19.56 -0.09
N ASP A 113 -35.98 -19.09 0.01
CA ASP A 113 -35.49 -17.89 -0.70
C ASP A 113 -34.71 -18.26 -1.98
N THR A 114 -35.43 -18.62 -3.05
CA THR A 114 -34.82 -18.86 -4.36
C THR A 114 -34.26 -17.56 -4.98
N PHE A 115 -33.13 -17.67 -5.67
CA PHE A 115 -32.37 -16.57 -6.30
C PHE A 115 -33.24 -15.66 -7.20
N GLU A 116 -34.25 -16.23 -7.85
CA GLU A 116 -35.19 -15.53 -8.72
C GLU A 116 -36.01 -14.45 -7.98
N LYS A 117 -36.53 -14.75 -6.78
CA LYS A 117 -37.26 -13.77 -5.97
C LYS A 117 -36.36 -12.62 -5.51
N MET A 118 -35.08 -12.91 -5.24
CA MET A 118 -34.11 -11.87 -4.87
C MET A 118 -33.76 -10.95 -6.05
N ARG A 119 -33.73 -11.50 -7.27
CA ARG A 119 -33.52 -10.76 -8.52
C ARG A 119 -34.70 -9.83 -8.84
N GLU A 120 -35.93 -10.30 -8.71
CA GLU A 120 -37.14 -9.50 -8.95
C GLU A 120 -37.27 -8.32 -7.97
N ARG A 121 -36.95 -8.54 -6.70
CA ARG A 121 -36.96 -7.47 -5.67
C ARG A 121 -35.94 -6.36 -5.98
N ARG A 122 -34.79 -6.70 -6.56
CA ARG A 122 -33.80 -5.72 -7.04
C ARG A 122 -34.32 -4.92 -8.23
N LEU A 123 -34.99 -5.58 -9.18
CA LEU A 123 -35.54 -4.93 -10.37
C LEU A 123 -36.66 -3.94 -9.99
N GLN A 124 -37.53 -4.27 -9.04
CA GLN A 124 -38.55 -3.34 -8.53
C GLN A 124 -37.95 -2.13 -7.80
N LYS A 125 -36.88 -2.32 -7.01
CA LYS A 125 -36.16 -1.21 -6.34
C LYS A 125 -35.52 -0.24 -7.33
N ASN A 126 -34.96 -0.76 -8.44
CA ASN A 126 -34.34 0.07 -9.47
C ASN A 126 -35.36 0.77 -10.39
N LYS A 127 -36.60 0.29 -10.46
CA LYS A 127 -37.68 0.97 -11.18
C LYS A 127 -38.17 2.20 -10.39
N ARG A 128 -38.39 2.03 -9.08
CA ARG A 128 -38.77 3.14 -8.16
C ARG A 128 -37.75 4.28 -8.08
N LYS A 129 -36.45 4.00 -8.27
CA LYS A 129 -35.40 5.02 -8.28
C LYS A 129 -35.35 5.88 -9.56
N ARG A 130 -35.95 5.42 -10.66
CA ARG A 130 -35.93 6.15 -11.94
C ARG A 130 -37.10 7.12 -12.10
N ASP A 131 -38.18 6.93 -11.34
CA ASP A 131 -39.39 7.75 -11.44
C ASP A 131 -39.41 8.95 -10.47
N SER A 132 -38.43 9.09 -9.56
CA SER A 132 -38.31 10.25 -8.69
C SER A 132 -37.48 11.36 -9.36
N GLY A 133 -38.17 12.27 -10.07
CA GLY A 133 -37.58 13.36 -10.84
C GLY A 133 -36.84 14.41 -10.00
N LEU A 134 -35.53 14.23 -9.83
CA LEU A 134 -34.63 15.22 -9.22
C LEU A 134 -33.34 15.39 -10.04
N ASN A 135 -33.45 15.82 -11.30
CA ASN A 135 -32.29 15.99 -12.20
C ASN A 135 -31.56 17.34 -12.06
N VAL A 136 -32.13 18.35 -11.38
CA VAL A 136 -31.55 19.71 -11.36
C VAL A 136 -30.40 19.82 -10.36
N VAL A 137 -30.47 19.13 -9.22
CA VAL A 137 -29.44 19.20 -8.17
C VAL A 137 -28.21 18.36 -8.56
N GLU A 138 -28.39 17.26 -9.29
CA GLU A 138 -27.26 16.44 -9.74
C GLU A 138 -26.38 17.12 -10.80
N GLU A 139 -26.92 18.04 -11.62
CA GLU A 139 -26.11 18.84 -12.56
C GLU A 139 -25.27 19.89 -11.82
N VAL A 140 -25.88 20.67 -10.92
CA VAL A 140 -25.18 21.71 -10.16
C VAL A 140 -24.10 21.09 -9.24
N VAL A 141 -24.37 19.93 -8.64
CA VAL A 141 -23.39 19.20 -7.81
C VAL A 141 -22.25 18.59 -8.64
N LYS A 142 -22.45 18.30 -9.94
CA LYS A 142 -21.37 17.87 -10.84
C LYS A 142 -20.42 19.02 -11.20
N ASP A 143 -20.90 20.27 -11.15
CA ASP A 143 -20.08 21.45 -11.43
C ASP A 143 -19.34 22.00 -10.21
N LEU A 144 -19.83 21.73 -8.99
CA LEU A 144 -19.15 22.06 -7.74
C LEU A 144 -18.24 20.91 -7.29
N THR A 145 -17.06 20.78 -7.92
CA THR A 145 -16.00 19.89 -7.40
C THR A 145 -15.05 20.64 -6.47
N TYR A 146 -14.95 20.20 -5.22
CA TYR A 146 -14.04 20.76 -4.22
C TYR A 146 -12.58 20.72 -4.69
N GLY A 147 -11.97 21.90 -4.90
CA GLY A 147 -10.56 22.07 -5.24
C GLY A 147 -10.23 22.35 -6.73
N TYR A 148 -11.22 22.44 -7.62
CA TYR A 148 -11.00 22.80 -9.03
C TYR A 148 -12.04 23.82 -9.53
N VAL A 149 -11.60 25.01 -9.93
CA VAL A 149 -12.42 26.00 -10.63
C VAL A 149 -12.28 25.69 -12.12
N LYS A 150 -13.37 25.23 -12.76
CA LYS A 150 -13.42 25.07 -14.22
C LYS A 150 -13.33 26.46 -14.86
N ILE A 151 -12.28 26.71 -15.64
CA ILE A 151 -12.14 27.95 -16.41
C ILE A 151 -12.15 27.54 -17.89
N GLY A 152 -13.35 27.24 -18.40
CA GLY A 152 -13.61 26.97 -19.82
C GLY A 152 -14.11 25.55 -20.16
N ASP A 153 -14.77 25.45 -21.32
CA ASP A 153 -15.38 24.21 -21.85
C ASP A 153 -14.37 23.17 -22.38
N ASP A 154 -13.08 23.54 -22.48
CA ASP A 154 -12.00 22.65 -22.96
C ASP A 154 -11.53 21.61 -21.91
N ASP A 155 -12.11 21.62 -20.70
CA ASP A 155 -11.65 20.83 -19.55
C ASP A 155 -12.19 19.39 -19.49
N GLU A 156 -13.01 18.98 -20.46
CA GLU A 156 -13.67 17.67 -20.47
C GLU A 156 -12.69 16.47 -20.50
N GLU A 157 -11.47 16.68 -21.00
CA GLU A 157 -10.41 15.66 -21.05
C GLU A 157 -9.76 15.38 -19.68
N TYR A 158 -9.78 16.35 -18.76
CA TYR A 158 -9.09 16.27 -17.47
C TYR A 158 -9.85 15.45 -16.42
N ALA A 159 -11.19 15.45 -16.46
CA ALA A 159 -12.02 14.70 -15.50
C ALA A 159 -11.94 13.18 -15.71
N LYS A 160 -11.74 12.69 -16.94
CA LYS A 160 -11.78 11.26 -17.30
C LYS A 160 -10.47 10.49 -17.03
N ASN A 161 -9.37 11.14 -16.64
CA ASN A 161 -8.01 10.58 -16.75
C ASN A 161 -7.22 10.34 -15.45
N ARG A 162 -7.87 10.28 -14.27
CA ARG A 162 -7.16 10.15 -12.97
C ARG A 162 -6.35 8.85 -12.76
N LYS A 163 -6.48 7.84 -13.64
CA LYS A 163 -5.73 6.56 -13.55
C LYS A 163 -4.68 6.33 -14.63
N LYS A 164 -4.41 7.28 -15.53
CA LYS A 164 -3.39 7.06 -16.57
C LYS A 164 -1.99 7.03 -15.95
N LYS A 165 -1.26 5.93 -16.20
CA LYS A 165 0.14 5.76 -15.81
C LYS A 165 0.95 6.93 -16.38
N ARG A 166 1.76 7.57 -15.53
CA ARG A 166 2.67 8.63 -15.97
C ARG A 166 3.51 8.13 -17.16
N VAL A 167 3.64 8.96 -18.18
CA VAL A 167 4.53 8.70 -19.32
C VAL A 167 5.95 8.37 -18.83
N SER A 168 6.66 7.51 -19.57
CA SER A 168 8.02 7.15 -19.20
C SER A 168 8.93 8.38 -19.22
N LYS A 169 9.93 8.43 -18.34
CA LYS A 169 10.87 9.58 -18.26
C LYS A 169 11.62 9.82 -19.58
N ALA A 170 11.82 8.77 -20.37
CA ALA A 170 12.41 8.87 -21.71
C ALA A 170 11.46 9.59 -22.68
N LYS A 171 10.16 9.25 -22.64
CA LYS A 171 9.14 9.92 -23.44
C LYS A 171 8.91 11.37 -23.02
N GLU A 172 8.98 11.65 -21.70
CA GLU A 172 9.00 13.03 -21.17
C GLU A 172 10.19 13.82 -21.78
N LEU A 173 11.35 13.18 -21.98
CA LEU A 173 12.56 13.83 -22.49
C LEU A 173 12.46 14.11 -23.98
N GLU A 174 11.96 13.14 -24.73
CA GLU A 174 11.70 13.29 -26.15
C GLU A 174 10.71 14.43 -26.43
N MET A 175 9.60 14.47 -25.68
CA MET A 175 8.62 15.55 -25.78
C MET A 175 9.23 16.91 -25.41
N ALA A 176 10.02 16.99 -24.34
CA ALA A 176 10.69 18.23 -23.94
C ALA A 176 11.68 18.72 -25.00
N MET A 177 12.48 17.83 -25.59
CA MET A 177 13.42 18.19 -26.66
C MET A 177 12.69 18.61 -27.94
N LYS A 178 11.59 17.93 -28.29
CA LYS A 178 10.74 18.31 -29.43
C LYS A 178 10.13 19.71 -29.25
N LEU A 179 9.65 20.02 -28.04
CA LEU A 179 9.13 21.34 -27.70
C LEU A 179 10.23 22.42 -27.70
N GLU A 180 11.44 22.10 -27.26
CA GLU A 180 12.57 23.03 -27.31
C GLU A 180 12.95 23.36 -28.76
N ASN A 181 12.95 22.36 -29.65
CA ASN A 181 13.24 22.57 -31.07
C ASN A 181 12.17 23.44 -31.74
N LEU A 182 10.88 23.15 -31.49
CA LEU A 182 9.77 23.93 -32.04
C LEU A 182 9.71 25.39 -31.52
N LYS A 183 10.32 25.67 -30.38
CA LYS A 183 10.45 27.04 -29.83
C LYS A 183 11.60 27.82 -30.45
N LYS A 184 12.56 27.16 -31.09
CA LYS A 184 13.72 27.81 -31.74
C LYS A 184 13.39 28.33 -33.14
N ASP A 185 12.23 27.97 -33.70
CA ASP A 185 11.78 28.45 -35.01
C ASP A 185 11.40 29.94 -34.94
N PRO A 186 11.94 30.83 -35.80
CA PRO A 186 11.83 32.28 -35.64
C PRO A 186 10.42 32.87 -35.83
N GLU A 187 9.56 32.25 -36.65
CA GLU A 187 8.21 32.80 -36.92
C GLU A 187 7.12 32.21 -36.01
N LYS A 188 7.21 30.91 -35.72
CA LYS A 188 6.19 30.16 -34.95
C LYS A 188 6.62 29.92 -33.51
N GLY A 189 7.90 30.10 -33.19
CA GLY A 189 8.49 29.83 -31.88
C GLY A 189 7.90 30.68 -30.78
N ASP A 190 7.73 31.99 -31.00
CA ASP A 190 7.19 32.90 -29.99
C ASP A 190 5.71 32.63 -29.69
N ILE A 191 4.92 32.34 -30.73
CA ILE A 191 3.50 31.98 -30.59
C ILE A 191 3.37 30.63 -29.88
N LEU A 192 4.24 29.66 -30.18
CA LEU A 192 4.25 28.36 -29.51
C LEU A 192 4.77 28.45 -28.08
N ALA A 193 5.77 29.29 -27.82
CA ALA A 193 6.34 29.51 -26.50
C ALA A 193 5.32 30.15 -25.56
N THR A 194 4.61 31.18 -26.02
CA THR A 194 3.50 31.82 -25.31
C THR A 194 2.37 30.83 -25.07
N LYS A 195 1.85 30.16 -26.10
CA LYS A 195 0.78 29.14 -25.93
C LYS A 195 1.18 28.05 -24.93
N HIS A 196 2.42 27.57 -24.99
CA HIS A 196 2.92 26.55 -24.07
C HIS A 196 3.11 27.10 -22.65
N SER A 197 3.54 28.35 -22.48
CA SER A 197 3.72 28.94 -21.14
C SER A 197 2.38 29.12 -20.44
N TRP A 198 1.35 29.60 -21.15
CA TRP A 198 -0.01 29.72 -20.61
C TRP A 198 -0.61 28.36 -20.27
N LYS A 199 -0.52 27.36 -21.16
CA LYS A 199 -0.97 25.99 -20.89
C LYS A 199 -0.26 25.37 -19.68
N ALA A 200 1.04 25.62 -19.55
CA ALA A 200 1.83 25.12 -18.42
C ALA A 200 1.49 25.86 -17.11
N ALA A 201 1.14 27.14 -17.16
CA ALA A 201 0.68 27.91 -16.01
C ALA A 201 -0.69 27.40 -15.52
N ILE A 202 -1.64 27.20 -16.45
CA ILE A 202 -2.95 26.60 -16.17
C ILE A 202 -2.80 25.21 -15.55
N SER A 203 -1.97 24.35 -16.15
CA SER A 203 -1.69 23.00 -15.62
C SER A 203 -1.08 23.03 -14.22
N ARG A 204 -0.21 24.01 -13.93
CA ARG A 204 0.38 24.18 -12.58
C ARG A 204 -0.65 24.69 -11.58
N ALA A 205 -1.52 25.63 -11.97
CA ALA A 205 -2.63 26.11 -11.14
C ALA A 205 -3.62 24.99 -10.82
N ALA A 206 -3.85 24.08 -11.78
CA ALA A 206 -4.61 22.84 -11.60
C ALA A 206 -3.89 21.77 -10.72
N GLY A 207 -2.68 22.05 -10.22
CA GLY A 207 -1.93 21.15 -9.34
C GLY A 207 -1.11 20.06 -10.06
N ILE A 208 -1.02 20.09 -11.40
CA ILE A 208 -0.26 19.11 -12.18
C ILE A 208 1.23 19.48 -12.16
N LYS A 209 2.08 18.52 -11.78
CA LYS A 209 3.55 18.70 -11.75
C LYS A 209 4.15 18.66 -13.16
N VAL A 210 4.17 19.81 -13.82
CA VAL A 210 4.78 20.05 -15.14
C VAL A 210 6.31 19.91 -15.08
N ARG A 211 6.93 19.21 -16.04
CA ARG A 211 8.33 18.75 -15.96
C ARG A 211 9.03 18.85 -17.31
N ASP A 212 9.29 20.09 -17.72
CA ASP A 212 9.66 20.40 -19.12
C ASP A 212 11.16 20.61 -19.34
N ASP A 213 11.98 20.64 -18.27
CA ASP A 213 13.41 20.92 -18.37
C ASP A 213 14.20 19.69 -18.87
N PRO A 214 14.76 19.69 -20.10
CA PRO A 214 15.44 18.51 -20.66
C PRO A 214 16.71 18.17 -19.88
N LYS A 215 17.47 19.17 -19.42
CA LYS A 215 18.70 18.98 -18.61
C LYS A 215 18.40 18.26 -17.28
N ARG A 216 17.35 18.67 -16.57
CA ARG A 216 16.95 18.03 -15.29
C ARG A 216 16.42 16.62 -15.52
N LEU A 217 15.77 16.38 -16.65
CA LEU A 217 15.25 15.07 -16.97
C LEU A 217 16.36 14.08 -17.36
N LYS A 218 17.37 14.52 -18.13
CA LYS A 218 18.62 13.77 -18.35
C LYS A 218 19.31 13.41 -17.04
N GLN A 219 19.44 14.36 -16.10
CA GLN A 219 20.01 14.10 -14.77
C GLN A 219 19.21 13.07 -13.97
N ARG A 220 17.87 13.13 -14.02
CA ARG A 220 17.00 12.15 -13.34
C ARG A 220 17.17 10.74 -13.92
N ILE A 221 17.26 10.62 -15.25
CA ILE A 221 17.52 9.34 -15.93
C ILE A 221 18.90 8.80 -15.51
N ARG A 222 19.93 9.64 -15.53
CA ARG A 222 21.29 9.25 -15.10
C ARG A 222 21.32 8.78 -13.64
N LYS A 223 20.71 9.53 -12.72
CA LYS A 223 20.63 9.15 -11.29
C LYS A 223 19.91 7.82 -11.10
N GLU A 224 18.85 7.57 -11.87
CA GLU A 224 18.14 6.30 -11.82
C GLU A 224 18.98 5.14 -12.35
N LYS A 225 19.68 5.33 -13.47
CA LYS A 225 20.60 4.33 -14.04
C LYS A 225 21.69 3.96 -13.03
N ASN A 226 22.39 4.95 -12.49
CA ASN A 226 23.45 4.75 -11.49
C ASN A 226 22.93 4.03 -10.24
N ARG A 227 21.71 4.33 -9.79
CA ARG A 227 21.09 3.63 -8.65
C ARG A 227 20.83 2.16 -8.97
N ARG A 228 20.36 1.86 -10.19
CA ARG A 228 20.13 0.48 -10.64
C ARG A 228 21.44 -0.30 -10.75
N GLU A 229 22.48 0.31 -11.31
CA GLU A 229 23.84 -0.27 -11.40
C GLU A 229 24.39 -0.60 -10.01
N LYS A 230 24.39 0.37 -9.08
CA LYS A 230 24.83 0.12 -7.68
C LYS A 230 24.04 -0.99 -6.99
N ASN A 231 22.73 -1.06 -7.24
CA ASN A 231 21.91 -2.12 -6.66
C ASN A 231 22.23 -3.49 -7.28
N ALA A 232 22.51 -3.53 -8.59
CA ALA A 232 22.90 -4.76 -9.29
C ALA A 232 24.29 -5.25 -8.82
N GLU A 233 25.26 -4.35 -8.68
CA GLU A 233 26.59 -4.65 -8.13
C GLU A 233 26.49 -5.24 -6.72
N LYS A 234 25.77 -4.58 -5.82
CA LYS A 234 25.53 -5.09 -4.46
C LYS A 234 24.84 -6.45 -4.45
N TRP A 235 23.99 -6.74 -5.42
CA TRP A 235 23.36 -8.05 -5.54
C TRP A 235 24.35 -9.11 -6.01
N LYS A 236 25.19 -8.79 -7.00
CA LYS A 236 26.28 -9.66 -7.46
C LYS A 236 27.24 -9.99 -6.32
N GLU A 237 27.70 -8.98 -5.58
CA GLU A 237 28.57 -9.16 -4.41
C GLU A 237 27.95 -10.13 -3.39
N ARG A 238 26.65 -9.98 -3.09
CA ARG A 238 25.95 -10.89 -2.16
C ARG A 238 25.92 -12.33 -2.66
N VAL A 239 25.63 -12.52 -3.95
CA VAL A 239 25.59 -13.84 -4.58
C VAL A 239 26.98 -14.48 -4.57
N GLU A 240 28.02 -13.72 -4.91
CA GLU A 240 29.40 -14.18 -4.89
C GLU A 240 29.84 -14.57 -3.47
N VAL A 241 29.54 -13.75 -2.46
CA VAL A 241 29.82 -14.09 -1.05
C VAL A 241 29.11 -15.38 -0.65
N GLN A 242 27.84 -15.54 -1.02
CA GLN A 242 27.10 -16.77 -0.74
C GLN A 242 27.73 -17.99 -1.42
N GLN A 243 28.18 -17.85 -2.66
CA GLN A 243 28.86 -18.91 -3.40
C GLN A 243 30.21 -19.26 -2.78
N LYS A 244 31.03 -18.26 -2.42
CA LYS A 244 32.31 -18.47 -1.71
C LYS A 244 32.11 -19.26 -0.42
N VAL A 245 31.17 -18.83 0.42
CA VAL A 245 30.84 -19.54 1.68
C VAL A 245 30.36 -20.96 1.42
N ARG A 246 29.60 -21.21 0.35
CA ARG A 246 29.16 -22.56 -0.03
C ARG A 246 30.36 -23.42 -0.48
N VAL A 247 31.23 -22.89 -1.32
CA VAL A 247 32.43 -23.57 -1.83
C VAL A 247 33.40 -23.89 -0.70
N GLU A 248 33.70 -22.92 0.18
CA GLU A 248 34.56 -23.12 1.35
C GLU A 248 34.03 -24.22 2.27
N LYS A 249 32.72 -24.25 2.53
CA LYS A 249 32.11 -25.33 3.32
C LYS A 249 32.24 -26.68 2.64
N GLN A 250 32.15 -26.73 1.31
CA GLN A 250 32.31 -27.96 0.55
C GLN A 250 33.78 -28.43 0.56
N GLN A 251 34.74 -27.50 0.41
CA GLN A 251 36.18 -27.76 0.49
C GLN A 251 36.55 -28.32 1.87
N LYS A 252 36.10 -27.68 2.97
CA LYS A 252 36.30 -28.21 4.33
C LYS A 252 35.73 -29.60 4.52
N ARG A 253 34.60 -29.92 3.87
CA ARG A 253 34.04 -31.28 3.92
C ARG A 253 34.91 -32.27 3.16
N SER A 254 35.41 -31.93 1.97
CA SER A 254 36.31 -32.81 1.23
C SER A 254 37.62 -33.03 1.98
N GLU A 255 38.20 -31.98 2.57
CA GLU A 255 39.41 -32.05 3.40
C GLU A 255 39.20 -32.97 4.60
N ASN A 256 38.11 -32.78 5.37
CA ASN A 256 37.80 -33.65 6.50
C ASN A 256 37.60 -35.13 6.08
N ILE A 257 37.04 -35.38 4.88
CA ILE A 257 36.89 -36.74 4.35
C ILE A 257 38.26 -37.32 3.99
N THR A 258 39.11 -36.55 3.30
CA THR A 258 40.46 -37.00 2.94
C THR A 258 41.30 -37.27 4.17
N ASP A 259 41.24 -36.41 5.18
CA ASP A 259 41.96 -36.56 6.44
C ASP A 259 41.50 -37.82 7.17
N ARG A 260 40.18 -38.09 7.19
CA ARG A 260 39.64 -39.32 7.78
C ARG A 260 40.10 -40.56 7.04
N ILE A 261 40.21 -40.50 5.71
CA ILE A 261 40.76 -41.58 4.88
C ILE A 261 42.24 -41.78 5.18
N GLN A 262 43.03 -40.71 5.24
CA GLN A 262 44.46 -40.74 5.57
C GLN A 262 44.70 -41.30 6.97
N GLN A 263 43.95 -40.84 7.98
CA GLN A 263 44.00 -41.38 9.34
C GLN A 263 43.71 -42.88 9.37
N LYS A 264 42.72 -43.36 8.61
CA LYS A 264 42.44 -44.80 8.49
C LYS A 264 43.62 -45.55 7.85
N LYS A 265 44.27 -44.98 6.84
CA LYS A 265 45.49 -45.56 6.21
C LYS A 265 46.64 -45.62 7.22
N MET A 266 46.95 -44.51 7.89
CA MET A 266 48.00 -44.43 8.91
C MET A 266 47.76 -45.39 10.07
N ARG A 267 46.52 -45.54 10.55
CA ARG A 267 46.17 -46.55 11.57
C ARG A 267 46.42 -47.98 11.10
N LYS A 268 46.18 -48.28 9.82
CA LYS A 268 46.48 -49.62 9.26
C LYS A 268 47.99 -49.83 9.16
N ILE A 269 48.75 -48.82 8.74
CA ILE A 269 50.22 -48.86 8.67
C ILE A 269 50.80 -49.06 10.07
N ALA A 270 50.43 -48.22 11.05
CA ALA A 270 50.88 -48.34 12.43
C ALA A 270 50.55 -49.71 13.07
N LYS A 271 49.39 -50.30 12.75
CA LYS A 271 49.06 -51.66 13.18
C LYS A 271 49.97 -52.72 12.56
N ARG A 272 50.40 -52.55 11.30
CA ARG A 272 51.34 -53.46 10.64
C ARG A 272 52.74 -53.30 11.22
N GLU A 273 53.23 -52.09 11.37
CA GLU A 273 54.53 -51.79 11.97
C GLU A 273 54.61 -52.29 13.41
N LYS A 274 53.57 -52.06 14.23
CA LYS A 274 53.52 -52.59 15.60
C LYS A 274 53.56 -54.12 15.65
N LYS A 275 52.99 -54.81 14.65
CA LYS A 275 53.09 -56.28 14.54
C LYS A 275 54.50 -56.72 14.12
N LEU A 276 55.12 -55.99 13.19
CA LEU A 276 56.48 -56.27 12.71
C LEU A 276 57.53 -56.05 13.80
N LEU A 277 57.37 -55.00 14.61
CA LEU A 277 58.28 -54.62 15.71
C LEU A 277 57.98 -55.31 17.04
N ARG A 278 56.99 -56.21 17.11
CA ARG A 278 56.63 -56.87 18.37
C ARG A 278 57.74 -57.89 18.73
N PRO A 279 58.50 -57.69 19.82
CA PRO A 279 59.54 -58.66 20.20
C PRO A 279 58.86 -59.96 20.66
N GLY A 280 59.34 -61.10 20.15
CA GLY A 280 58.85 -62.42 20.55
C GLY A 280 57.79 -63.06 19.65
N TYR A 281 57.96 -62.95 18.32
CA TYR A 281 57.57 -63.99 17.37
C TYR A 281 58.82 -64.46 16.62
#